data_AF-A0A916MWN0-F1
#
_entry.id   AF-A0A916MWN0-F1
#
_cell.length_a   1.000
_cell.length_b   1.000
_cell.length_c   1.000
_cell.angle_alpha   90.00
_cell.angle_beta   90.00
_cell.angle_gamma   90.00
#
_symmetry.space_group_name_H-M   'P 1'
#
loop_
_entity.id
_entity.type
_entity.pdbx_description
1 polymer ?
#
loop_
_entity_poly.entity_id
_entity_poly.type
_entity_poly.pdbx_seq_one_letter_code
_entity_poly.pdbx_strand_id
1 'polypeptide(L)'
;MWLELSLTLRASDQERTELALEDAGALAVTLLDADADTPNERAILEPGVGETPLWGEIALSALFDADTDRAGLLQVLLDLLPELEPAQLRFREIADQDWTRVWMEDFKPMRFGRRLWIYPWNIEPPTDEPDAVIVRLDPGLAFGTGTHPTTALCLEWLDGLELAGKQLIDFGCGSGVLALAAL
;
A
#
# COMPACT_ATOMS: atom_id res chain seq x y z
N MET A 1 9.80 -0.15 -16.99
CA MET A 1 10.64 -1.11 -16.26
C MET A 1 11.54 -0.26 -15.38
N TRP A 2 11.98 -0.78 -14.25
CA TRP A 2 12.77 -0.07 -13.25
C TRP A 2 13.96 -0.94 -12.84
N LEU A 3 15.05 -0.32 -12.44
CA LEU A 3 16.18 -1.01 -11.83
C LEU A 3 16.09 -0.83 -10.31
N GLU A 4 16.06 -1.93 -9.57
CA GLU A 4 16.15 -1.93 -8.12
C GLU A 4 17.54 -2.36 -7.68
N LEU A 5 18.15 -1.57 -6.81
CA LEU A 5 19.31 -1.93 -6.02
C LEU A 5 18.84 -2.27 -4.60
N SER A 6 19.27 -3.39 -4.03
CA SER A 6 19.02 -3.71 -2.62
C SER A 6 20.30 -4.07 -1.87
N LEU A 7 20.32 -3.73 -0.59
CA LEU A 7 21.37 -4.08 0.36
C LEU A 7 20.86 -4.12 1.80
N THR A 8 21.61 -4.78 2.68
CA THR A 8 21.37 -4.76 4.13
C THR A 8 22.45 -3.94 4.81
N LEU A 9 22.03 -3.04 5.70
CA LEU A 9 22.92 -2.12 6.41
C LEU A 9 22.47 -1.91 7.85
N ARG A 10 23.33 -1.32 8.69
CA ARG A 10 22.96 -0.93 10.05
C ARG A 10 22.35 0.46 10.07
N ALA A 11 21.46 0.74 11.02
CA ALA A 11 20.87 2.07 11.17
C ALA A 11 21.90 3.22 11.23
N SER A 12 23.10 2.99 11.77
CA SER A 12 24.17 3.99 11.83
C SER A 12 24.66 4.45 10.46
N ASP A 13 24.51 3.61 9.44
CA ASP A 13 25.04 3.84 8.10
C ASP A 13 23.94 4.31 7.12
N GLN A 14 22.69 4.38 7.59
CA GLN A 14 21.50 4.62 6.78
C GLN A 14 21.54 5.99 6.09
N GLU A 15 21.66 7.08 6.84
CA GLU A 15 21.60 8.45 6.32
C GLU A 15 22.67 8.70 5.24
N ARG A 16 23.92 8.25 5.50
CA ARG A 16 25.01 8.37 4.53
C ARG A 16 24.74 7.55 3.27
N THR A 17 24.19 6.34 3.42
CA THR A 17 23.89 5.47 2.29
C THR A 17 22.75 6.02 1.44
N GLU A 18 21.69 6.52 2.08
CA GLU A 18 20.55 7.17 1.41
C GLU A 18 21.00 8.37 0.58
N LEU A 19 21.77 9.28 1.16
CA LEU A 19 22.32 10.44 0.44
C LEU A 19 23.18 10.03 -0.77
N ALA A 20 24.03 9.01 -0.62
CA ALA A 20 24.85 8.51 -1.72
C ALA A 20 24.01 7.91 -2.85
N LEU A 21 22.88 7.27 -2.53
CA LEU A 21 21.96 6.73 -3.51
C LEU A 21 21.19 7.84 -4.24
N GLU A 22 20.73 8.86 -3.51
CA GLU A 22 20.10 10.05 -4.08
C GLU A 22 21.06 10.79 -5.02
N ASP A 23 22.30 11.03 -4.59
CA ASP A 23 23.35 11.66 -5.41
C ASP A 23 23.69 10.83 -6.66
N ALA A 24 23.58 9.50 -6.55
CA ALA A 24 23.75 8.58 -7.67
C ALA A 24 22.52 8.47 -8.59
N GLY A 25 21.45 9.21 -8.30
CA GLY A 25 20.25 9.30 -9.14
C GLY A 25 19.11 8.37 -8.76
N ALA A 26 19.03 7.91 -7.50
CA ALA A 26 17.88 7.15 -7.03
C ALA A 26 16.59 7.99 -7.11
N LEU A 27 15.54 7.40 -7.64
CA LEU A 27 14.20 7.99 -7.74
C LEU A 27 13.41 7.84 -6.43
N ALA A 28 13.70 6.77 -5.69
CA ALA A 28 13.12 6.49 -4.38
C ALA A 28 14.05 5.59 -3.58
N VAL A 29 14.06 5.78 -2.27
CA VAL A 29 14.73 4.91 -1.30
C VAL A 29 13.67 4.40 -0.32
N THR A 30 13.67 3.09 -0.06
CA THR A 30 12.74 2.42 0.85
C THR A 30 13.54 1.69 1.92
N LEU A 31 13.13 1.84 3.18
CA LEU A 31 13.74 1.21 4.34
C LEU A 31 12.75 0.21 4.95
N LEU A 32 13.16 -1.04 5.08
CA LEU A 32 12.37 -2.11 5.70
C LEU A 32 13.17 -2.79 6.81
N ASP A 33 12.47 -3.49 7.70
CA ASP A 33 13.11 -4.38 8.66
C ASP A 33 13.87 -5.50 7.92
N ALA A 34 15.16 -5.69 8.22
CA ALA A 34 15.91 -6.81 7.68
C ALA A 34 15.41 -8.17 8.20
N ASP A 35 14.73 -8.18 9.35
CA ASP A 35 14.14 -9.35 10.00
C ASP A 35 12.64 -9.52 9.67
N ALA A 36 12.10 -8.81 8.67
CA ALA A 36 10.69 -8.93 8.27
C ALA A 36 10.27 -10.39 8.02
N ASP A 37 9.07 -10.75 8.49
CA ASP A 37 8.51 -12.12 8.43
C ASP A 37 9.31 -13.17 9.23
N THR A 38 10.21 -12.75 10.12
CA THR A 38 10.95 -13.64 11.02
C THR A 38 10.53 -13.46 12.49
N PRO A 39 10.86 -14.41 13.39
CA PRO A 39 10.60 -14.23 14.82
C PRO A 39 11.32 -13.03 15.47
N ASN A 40 12.30 -12.43 14.78
CA ASN A 40 13.06 -11.28 15.27
C ASN A 40 12.52 -9.94 14.77
N GLU A 41 11.49 -9.95 13.91
CA GLU A 41 10.84 -8.76 13.37
C GLU A 41 10.43 -7.80 14.50
N ARG A 42 10.66 -6.50 14.28
CA ARG A 42 10.29 -5.46 15.24
C ARG A 42 9.36 -4.45 14.57
N ALA A 43 8.14 -4.35 15.05
CA ALA A 43 7.27 -3.26 14.64
C ALA A 43 7.78 -1.91 15.16
N ILE A 44 7.91 -0.94 14.27
CA ILE A 44 8.01 0.48 14.66
C ILE A 44 6.58 0.97 14.92
N LEU A 45 6.31 1.36 16.17
CA LEU A 45 5.04 1.94 16.59
C LEU A 45 5.09 3.47 16.46
N GLU A 46 3.98 4.13 16.84
CA GLU A 46 3.87 5.59 16.82
C GLU A 46 5.04 6.24 17.57
N PRO A 47 5.96 6.92 16.84
CA PRO A 47 7.14 7.50 17.44
C PRO A 47 6.79 8.78 18.20
N GLY A 48 7.69 9.22 19.08
CA GLY A 48 7.59 10.56 19.66
C GLY A 48 7.63 11.66 18.58
N VAL A 49 7.15 12.85 18.93
CA VAL A 49 7.19 14.00 18.00
C VAL A 49 8.63 14.30 17.61
N GLY A 50 8.94 14.17 16.32
CA GLY A 50 10.29 14.41 15.77
C GLY A 50 11.24 13.22 15.86
N GLU A 51 10.78 12.06 16.35
CA GLU A 51 11.56 10.83 16.32
C GLU A 51 11.34 10.08 15.00
N THR A 52 12.42 9.51 14.47
CA THR A 52 12.39 8.61 13.30
C THR A 52 13.17 7.36 13.67
N PRO A 53 12.59 6.48 14.52
CA PRO A 53 13.25 5.25 14.91
C PRO A 53 13.51 4.40 13.66
N LEU A 54 14.61 3.67 13.68
CA LEU A 54 15.00 2.73 12.63
C LEU A 54 15.26 1.35 13.25
N TRP A 55 15.12 0.30 12.44
CA TRP A 55 15.54 -1.05 12.79
C TRP A 55 17.05 -1.13 12.97
N GLY A 56 17.53 -2.04 13.84
CA GLY A 56 18.97 -2.20 14.05
C GLY A 56 19.72 -2.57 12.77
N GLU A 57 19.13 -3.49 12.00
CA GLU A 57 19.51 -3.81 10.63
C GLU A 57 18.33 -3.49 9.70
N ILE A 58 18.65 -2.89 8.56
CA ILE A 58 17.70 -2.35 7.59
C ILE A 58 17.94 -3.05 6.26
N ALA A 59 16.87 -3.58 5.68
CA ALA A 59 16.85 -3.91 4.26
C ALA A 59 16.50 -2.63 3.49
N LEU A 60 17.49 -2.07 2.82
CA LEU A 60 17.33 -0.88 1.98
C LEU A 60 17.12 -1.32 0.53
N SER A 61 16.13 -0.72 -0.15
CA SER A 61 16.02 -0.77 -1.60
C SER A 61 15.97 0.63 -2.21
N ALA A 62 16.60 0.80 -3.37
CA ALA A 62 16.61 2.03 -4.14
C ALA A 62 16.19 1.76 -5.58
N LEU A 63 15.30 2.60 -6.11
CA LEU A 63 14.80 2.51 -7.48
C LEU A 63 15.50 3.51 -8.38
N PHE A 64 15.85 3.06 -9.58
CA PHE A 64 16.49 3.83 -10.64
C PHE A 64 15.76 3.60 -11.96
N ASP A 65 15.98 4.48 -12.94
CA ASP A 65 15.53 4.27 -14.32
C ASP A 65 16.12 2.97 -14.90
N ALA A 66 15.36 2.29 -15.76
CA ALA A 66 15.76 0.98 -16.30
C ALA A 66 17.01 1.00 -17.18
N ASP A 67 17.34 2.15 -17.77
CA ASP A 67 18.53 2.34 -18.61
C ASP A 67 19.79 2.75 -17.82
N THR A 68 19.69 2.83 -16.49
CA THR A 68 20.82 3.13 -15.61
C THR A 68 21.96 2.11 -15.78
N ASP A 69 23.18 2.62 -16.03
CA ASP A 69 24.37 1.79 -16.13
C ASP A 69 24.75 1.21 -14.76
N ARG A 70 24.51 -0.10 -14.59
CA ARG A 70 24.81 -0.84 -13.35
C ARG A 70 26.29 -0.79 -12.99
N ALA A 71 27.18 -0.87 -13.98
CA ALA A 71 28.61 -0.90 -13.72
C ALA A 71 29.09 0.47 -13.25
N GLY A 72 28.64 1.54 -13.91
CA GLY A 72 28.89 2.93 -13.50
C GLY A 72 28.32 3.23 -12.11
N LEU A 73 27.06 2.85 -11.85
CA LEU A 73 26.40 3.03 -10.56
C LEU A 73 27.16 2.31 -9.44
N LEU A 74 27.58 1.05 -9.68
CA LEU A 74 28.40 0.31 -8.73
C LEU A 74 29.70 1.05 -8.39
N GLN A 75 30.42 1.57 -9.39
CA GLN A 75 31.66 2.30 -9.15
C GLN A 75 31.43 3.57 -8.33
N VAL A 76 30.42 4.37 -8.70
CA VAL A 76 30.07 5.59 -7.96
C VAL A 76 29.74 5.29 -6.50
N LEU A 77 28.96 4.23 -6.24
CA LEU A 77 28.60 3.86 -4.87
C LEU A 77 29.80 3.39 -4.07
N LEU A 78 30.72 2.59 -4.65
CA LEU A 78 31.92 2.15 -3.95
C LEU A 78 32.90 3.30 -3.67
N ASP A 79 32.92 4.33 -4.52
CA ASP A 79 33.70 5.55 -4.29
C ASP A 79 33.13 6.40 -3.14
N LEU A 80 31.80 6.53 -3.06
CA LEU A 80 31.10 7.29 -2.01
C LEU A 80 31.05 6.53 -0.67
N LEU A 81 30.95 5.20 -0.74
CA LEU A 81 30.77 4.27 0.36
C LEU A 81 31.82 3.14 0.31
N PRO A 82 33.10 3.44 0.59
CA PRO A 82 34.20 2.46 0.53
C PRO A 82 34.08 1.31 1.54
N GLU A 83 33.18 1.43 2.53
CA GLU A 83 32.88 0.36 3.49
C GLU A 83 32.02 -0.75 2.86
N LEU A 84 31.32 -0.47 1.75
CA LEU A 84 30.47 -1.44 1.08
C LEU A 84 31.29 -2.37 0.19
N GLU A 85 30.99 -3.66 0.27
CA GLU A 85 31.52 -4.64 -0.66
C GLU A 85 30.56 -4.84 -1.84
N PRO A 86 31.07 -5.06 -3.07
CA PRO A 86 30.22 -5.32 -4.23
C PRO A 86 29.23 -6.48 -4.04
N ALA A 87 29.59 -7.47 -3.20
CA ALA A 87 28.75 -8.63 -2.90
C ALA A 87 27.52 -8.31 -2.05
N GLN A 88 27.51 -7.16 -1.37
CA GLN A 88 26.36 -6.69 -0.58
C GLN A 88 25.28 -6.04 -1.45
N LEU A 89 25.64 -5.60 -2.66
CA LEU A 89 24.76 -4.91 -3.59
C LEU A 89 24.09 -5.91 -4.54
N ARG A 90 22.76 -5.90 -4.58
CA ARG A 90 21.97 -6.77 -5.45
C ARG A 90 21.14 -5.95 -6.40
N PHE A 91 21.22 -6.28 -7.69
CA PHE A 91 20.42 -5.64 -8.72
C PHE A 91 19.30 -6.55 -9.19
N ARG A 92 18.10 -5.98 -9.35
CA ARG A 92 16.93 -6.66 -9.91
C ARG A 92 16.19 -5.72 -10.87
N GLU A 93 15.68 -6.26 -11.97
CA GLU A 93 14.75 -5.53 -12.84
C GLU A 93 13.32 -5.70 -12.32
N ILE A 94 12.59 -4.59 -12.22
CA ILE A 94 11.18 -4.56 -11.85
C ILE A 94 10.37 -4.15 -13.07
N ALA A 95 9.41 -4.99 -13.46
CA ALA A 95 8.48 -4.65 -14.54
C ALA A 95 7.70 -3.38 -14.18
N ASP A 96 7.41 -2.55 -15.19
CA ASP A 96 6.46 -1.46 -14.97
C ASP A 96 5.08 -2.10 -14.79
N GLN A 97 4.48 -1.89 -13.62
CA GLN A 97 3.14 -2.36 -13.34
C GLN A 97 2.28 -1.16 -13.01
N ASP A 98 1.07 -1.13 -13.56
CA ASP A 98 0.03 -0.24 -13.07
C ASP A 98 -0.45 -0.78 -11.72
N TRP A 99 0.32 -0.49 -10.67
CA TRP A 99 0.04 -0.91 -9.30
C TRP A 99 -1.35 -0.46 -8.84
N THR A 100 -1.89 0.60 -9.44
CA THR A 100 -3.25 1.10 -9.24
C THR A 100 -4.33 0.24 -9.92
N ARG A 101 -3.97 -0.67 -10.82
CA ARG A 101 -4.89 -1.67 -11.39
C ARG A 101 -4.77 -3.04 -10.76
N VAL A 102 -3.57 -3.45 -10.35
CA VAL A 102 -3.35 -4.79 -9.75
C VAL A 102 -4.28 -5.01 -8.55
N TRP A 103 -4.42 -4.03 -7.67
CA TRP A 103 -5.32 -4.15 -6.52
C TRP A 103 -6.82 -4.13 -6.88
N MET A 104 -7.20 -3.58 -8.04
CA MET A 104 -8.60 -3.62 -8.51
C MET A 104 -8.99 -5.01 -8.99
N GLU A 105 -8.04 -5.82 -9.49
CA GLU A 105 -8.31 -7.20 -9.93
C GLU A 105 -8.73 -8.11 -8.76
N ASP A 106 -8.25 -7.81 -7.56
CA ASP A 106 -8.54 -8.56 -6.33
C ASP A 106 -9.82 -8.12 -5.63
N PHE A 107 -10.39 -6.97 -6.00
CA PHE A 107 -11.63 -6.51 -5.39
C PHE A 107 -12.83 -7.34 -5.87
N LYS A 108 -13.41 -8.13 -4.97
CA LYS A 108 -14.57 -8.98 -5.24
C LYS A 108 -15.84 -8.36 -4.67
N PRO A 109 -17.02 -8.71 -5.20
CA PRO A 109 -18.28 -8.27 -4.61
C PRO A 109 -18.39 -8.72 -3.15
N MET A 110 -18.89 -7.83 -2.30
CA MET A 110 -19.03 -8.06 -0.86
C MET A 110 -20.49 -7.87 -0.44
N ARG A 111 -21.03 -8.81 0.33
CA ARG A 111 -22.35 -8.71 0.93
C ARG A 111 -22.24 -8.16 2.35
N PHE A 112 -23.10 -7.22 2.70
CA PHE A 112 -23.23 -6.68 4.05
C PHE A 112 -24.66 -6.92 4.51
N GLY A 113 -24.83 -7.71 5.56
CA GLY A 113 -26.15 -8.05 6.08
C GLY A 113 -26.91 -9.00 5.16
N ARG A 114 -28.20 -8.71 4.94
CA ARG A 114 -29.13 -9.56 4.21
C ARG A 114 -29.27 -9.19 2.75
N ARG A 115 -29.38 -7.92 2.37
CA ARG A 115 -29.68 -7.54 0.96
C ARG A 115 -28.65 -6.61 0.33
N LEU A 116 -27.88 -5.88 1.12
CA LEU A 116 -26.92 -4.91 0.63
C LEU A 116 -25.64 -5.58 0.11
N TRP A 117 -25.25 -5.18 -1.09
CA TRP A 117 -24.01 -5.60 -1.73
C TRP A 117 -23.23 -4.40 -2.26
N ILE A 118 -21.91 -4.49 -2.18
CA ILE A 118 -20.98 -3.59 -2.88
C ILE A 118 -20.37 -4.35 -4.04
N TYR A 119 -20.52 -3.81 -5.25
CA TYR A 119 -19.98 -4.36 -6.49
C TYR A 119 -19.02 -3.38 -7.16
N PRO A 120 -17.87 -3.85 -7.68
CA PRO A 120 -17.09 -3.07 -8.62
C PRO A 120 -17.83 -2.94 -9.96
N TRP A 121 -17.56 -1.86 -10.69
CA TRP A 121 -18.22 -1.53 -11.95
C TRP A 121 -18.15 -2.63 -13.01
N ASN A 122 -17.07 -3.41 -13.01
CA ASN A 122 -16.73 -4.41 -14.01
C ASN A 122 -17.29 -5.81 -13.72
N ILE A 123 -18.03 -6.00 -12.63
CA ILE A 123 -18.66 -7.27 -12.27
C ILE A 123 -20.19 -7.08 -12.24
N GLU A 124 -20.92 -7.94 -12.94
CA GLU A 124 -22.38 -7.91 -12.95
C GLU A 124 -22.96 -8.69 -11.76
N PRO A 125 -24.00 -8.15 -11.08
CA PRO A 125 -24.68 -8.85 -10.00
C PRO A 125 -25.51 -10.03 -10.54
N PRO A 126 -25.68 -11.10 -9.73
CA PRO A 126 -26.52 -12.23 -10.06
C PRO A 126 -27.98 -11.80 -10.29
N THR A 127 -28.64 -12.40 -11.29
CA THR A 127 -30.04 -12.09 -11.65
C THR A 127 -31.07 -12.85 -10.80
N ASP A 128 -30.63 -13.78 -9.94
CA ASP A 128 -31.47 -14.66 -9.14
C ASP A 128 -31.69 -14.18 -7.69
N GLU A 129 -31.16 -13.01 -7.30
CA GLU A 129 -31.46 -12.33 -6.02
C GLU A 129 -32.29 -11.05 -6.25
N PRO A 130 -33.63 -11.14 -6.44
CA PRO A 130 -34.47 -9.98 -6.79
C PRO A 130 -34.58 -8.93 -5.67
N ASP A 131 -34.28 -9.30 -4.43
CA ASP A 131 -34.30 -8.41 -3.27
C ASP A 131 -32.93 -7.75 -3.00
N ALA A 132 -31.90 -8.03 -3.81
CA ALA A 132 -30.56 -7.48 -3.60
C ALA A 132 -30.52 -5.97 -3.87
N VAL A 133 -29.92 -5.23 -2.94
CA VAL A 133 -29.62 -3.80 -3.08
C VAL A 133 -28.15 -3.68 -3.46
N ILE A 134 -27.89 -3.21 -4.68
CA ILE A 134 -26.54 -3.15 -5.24
C ILE A 134 -26.04 -1.71 -5.20
N VAL A 135 -25.01 -1.46 -4.39
CA VAL A 135 -24.19 -0.25 -4.46
C VAL A 135 -23.01 -0.53 -5.37
N ARG A 136 -22.94 0.16 -6.51
CA ARG A 136 -21.76 0.11 -7.36
C ARG A 136 -20.72 1.09 -6.85
N LEU A 137 -19.59 0.57 -6.42
CA LEU A 137 -18.47 1.36 -5.91
C LEU A 137 -17.17 0.68 -6.32
N ASP A 138 -16.35 1.44 -7.02
CA ASP A 138 -15.01 1.00 -7.34
C ASP A 138 -14.11 1.21 -6.16
N PRO A 139 -13.21 0.26 -5.90
CA PRO A 139 -12.23 0.46 -4.88
C PRO A 139 -11.37 1.65 -5.33
N GLY A 140 -11.29 2.68 -4.50
CA GLY A 140 -10.51 3.90 -4.77
C GLY A 140 -9.61 4.31 -3.61
N LEU A 141 -8.89 5.43 -3.78
CA LEU A 141 -8.03 6.02 -2.75
C LEU A 141 -8.81 6.54 -1.53
N ALA A 142 -10.13 6.72 -1.65
CA ALA A 142 -10.98 7.15 -0.55
C ALA A 142 -11.31 5.97 0.38
N PHE A 143 -11.05 6.16 1.68
CA PHE A 143 -11.40 5.18 2.71
C PHE A 143 -12.90 4.90 2.75
N GLY A 144 -13.27 3.67 3.13
CA GLY A 144 -14.66 3.27 3.33
C GLY A 144 -15.28 2.54 2.14
N THR A 145 -14.57 1.66 1.44
CA THR A 145 -15.15 0.80 0.39
C THR A 145 -15.85 -0.45 0.94
N GLY A 146 -15.87 -0.61 2.27
CA GLY A 146 -16.43 -1.78 2.96
C GLY A 146 -15.41 -2.85 3.36
N THR A 147 -14.15 -2.76 2.89
CA THR A 147 -13.09 -3.73 3.21
C THR A 147 -12.59 -3.62 4.65
N HIS A 148 -12.73 -2.45 5.28
CA HIS A 148 -12.37 -2.26 6.68
C HIS A 148 -13.52 -2.72 7.61
N PRO A 149 -13.24 -3.46 8.70
CA PRO A 149 -14.27 -4.00 9.59
C PRO A 149 -15.27 -2.98 10.13
N THR A 150 -14.82 -1.75 10.42
CA THR A 150 -15.71 -0.69 10.92
C THR A 150 -16.76 -0.27 9.90
N THR A 151 -16.38 -0.10 8.63
CA THR A 151 -17.32 0.20 7.55
C THR A 151 -18.27 -0.96 7.30
N ALA A 152 -17.75 -2.21 7.34
CA ALA A 152 -18.56 -3.41 7.20
C ALA A 152 -19.68 -3.48 8.25
N LEU A 153 -19.35 -3.27 9.54
CA LEU A 153 -20.33 -3.26 10.63
C LEU A 153 -21.40 -2.17 10.46
N CYS A 154 -21.02 -0.97 10.00
CA CYS A 154 -21.99 0.08 9.72
C CYS A 154 -22.93 -0.27 8.57
N LEU A 155 -22.41 -0.88 7.49
CA LEU A 155 -23.21 -1.31 6.35
C LEU A 155 -24.17 -2.45 6.73
N GLU A 156 -23.70 -3.44 7.50
CA GLU A 156 -24.55 -4.50 8.04
C GLU A 156 -25.67 -3.96 8.93
N TRP A 157 -25.35 -2.95 9.75
CA TRP A 157 -26.35 -2.31 10.59
C TRP A 157 -27.37 -1.52 9.77
N LEU A 158 -26.93 -0.75 8.76
CA LEU A 158 -27.80 0.00 7.85
C LEU A 158 -28.77 -0.90 7.08
N ASP A 159 -28.33 -2.07 6.62
CA ASP A 159 -29.16 -3.06 5.91
C ASP A 159 -30.39 -3.51 6.74
N GLY A 160 -30.27 -3.48 8.08
CA GLY A 160 -31.34 -3.85 9.00
C GLY A 160 -32.30 -2.70 9.37
N LEU A 161 -32.11 -1.48 8.87
CA LEU A 161 -32.89 -0.31 9.26
C LEU A 161 -33.95 0.06 8.21
N GLU A 162 -35.14 0.45 8.68
CA GLU A 162 -36.18 1.05 7.85
C GLU A 162 -35.92 2.55 7.71
N LEU A 163 -35.30 2.98 6.61
CA LEU A 163 -34.85 4.37 6.41
C LEU A 163 -35.79 5.25 5.59
N ALA A 164 -36.87 4.69 5.05
CA ALA A 164 -37.84 5.42 4.22
C ALA A 164 -38.36 6.69 4.91
N GLY A 165 -38.19 7.83 4.26
CA GLY A 165 -38.64 9.15 4.75
C GLY A 165 -37.84 9.71 5.92
N LYS A 166 -36.69 9.12 6.28
CA LYS A 166 -35.80 9.65 7.31
C LYS A 166 -34.76 10.60 6.71
N GLN A 167 -34.20 11.44 7.57
CA GLN A 167 -33.02 12.25 7.24
C GLN A 167 -31.80 11.60 7.90
N LEU A 168 -30.74 11.43 7.12
CA LEU A 168 -29.48 10.85 7.57
C LEU A 168 -28.33 11.83 7.34
N ILE A 169 -27.29 11.72 8.16
CA ILE A 169 -26.02 12.40 7.96
C ILE A 169 -24.89 11.36 8.03
N ASP A 170 -24.09 11.31 6.97
CA ASP A 170 -22.85 10.53 6.91
C ASP A 170 -21.69 11.46 7.26
N PHE A 171 -21.35 11.51 8.54
CA PHE A 171 -20.32 12.41 9.06
C PHE A 171 -18.93 11.78 8.91
N GLY A 172 -18.11 12.37 8.03
CA GLY A 172 -16.83 11.76 7.63
C GLY A 172 -17.00 10.77 6.48
N CYS A 173 -17.79 11.13 5.47
CA CYS A 173 -18.32 10.20 4.47
C CYS A 173 -17.29 9.45 3.63
N GLY A 174 -16.05 9.94 3.49
CA GLY A 174 -15.01 9.24 2.72
C GLY A 174 -15.47 8.92 1.29
N SER A 175 -15.57 7.63 0.96
CA SER A 175 -16.13 7.10 -0.29
C SER A 175 -17.62 7.45 -0.52
N GLY A 176 -18.35 7.84 0.53
CA GLY A 176 -19.79 8.06 0.54
C GLY A 176 -20.63 6.78 0.64
N VAL A 177 -20.00 5.62 0.90
CA VAL A 177 -20.69 4.32 0.83
C VAL A 177 -21.87 4.21 1.80
N LEU A 178 -21.77 4.80 2.99
CA LEU A 178 -22.83 4.71 4.00
C LEU A 178 -24.04 5.56 3.58
N ALA A 179 -23.80 6.76 3.05
CA ALA A 179 -24.84 7.58 2.47
C ALA A 179 -25.54 6.90 1.28
N LEU A 180 -24.78 6.25 0.38
CA LEU A 180 -25.33 5.54 -0.77
C LEU A 180 -26.13 4.30 -0.36
N ALA A 181 -25.65 3.54 0.61
CA ALA A 181 -26.33 2.37 1.15
C ALA A 181 -27.65 2.71 1.87
N ALA A 182 -27.83 3.97 2.26
CA ALA A 182 -29.01 4.44 2.97
C ALA A 182 -30.13 4.99 2.05
N LEU A 183 -29.91 5.06 0.73
CA LEU A 183 -30.88 5.50 -0.28
C LEU A 183 -31.85 4.37 -0.65
#